data_AF-A0A804PUY0-F1
#
_entry.id   AF-A0A804PUY0-F1
#
_cell.length_a   1.000
_cell.length_b   1.000
_cell.length_c   1.000
_cell.angle_alpha   90.00
_cell.angle_beta   90.00
_cell.angle_gamma   90.00
#
_symmetry.space_group_name_H-M   'P 1'
#
loop_
_entity.id
_entity.type
_entity.pdbx_description
1 polymer ?
#
loop_
_entity_poly.entity_id
_entity_poly.type
_entity_poly.pdbx_seq_one_letter_code
_entity_poly.pdbx_strand_id
1 'polypeptide(L)'
;ENKLGEGGFGAVYKGQFADGLEVAVKRLASHSGQGFTEFKNEVQLIAKLQHSNLVRLLGCCSQEEEKILVYEYLPNKSLDSFIFDENKRALLDWSRLLSIIEGIAHGLNYLHKHSRLRVIHRDLKP
;
A
#
# COMPACT_ATOMS: atom_id res chain seq x y z
N GLU A 1 -19.17 -9.08 1.95
CA GLU A 1 -17.83 -9.61 1.62
C GLU A 1 -16.92 -8.46 1.21
N ASN A 2 -16.14 -7.89 2.14
CA ASN A 2 -15.29 -6.72 1.86
C ASN A 2 -13.79 -7.01 2.00
N LYS A 3 -13.39 -8.23 2.39
CA LYS A 3 -11.99 -8.57 2.59
C LYS A 3 -11.28 -8.65 1.24
N LEU A 4 -10.21 -7.89 1.08
CA LEU A 4 -9.38 -7.83 -0.13
C LEU A 4 -8.21 -8.82 -0.08
N GLY A 5 -7.68 -9.08 1.12
CA GLY A 5 -6.57 -9.99 1.35
C GLY A 5 -6.20 -10.08 2.82
N GLU A 6 -5.31 -11.01 3.15
CA GLU A 6 -4.73 -11.17 4.48
C GLU A 6 -3.30 -11.71 4.34
N GLY A 7 -2.41 -11.22 5.20
CA GLY A 7 -1.04 -11.71 5.29
C GLY A 7 -0.53 -11.58 6.73
N GLY A 8 0.79 -11.75 6.91
CA GLY A 8 1.42 -11.70 8.24
C GLY A 8 1.22 -10.38 9.00
N PHE A 9 0.91 -9.30 8.29
CA PHE A 9 0.66 -7.98 8.86
C PHE A 9 -0.81 -7.71 9.20
N GLY A 10 -1.72 -8.66 8.93
CA GLY A 10 -3.15 -8.54 9.16
C GLY A 10 -3.98 -8.49 7.87
N ALA A 11 -5.27 -8.20 8.04
CA ALA A 11 -6.25 -8.24 6.96
C ALA A 11 -6.51 -6.85 6.36
N VAL A 12 -6.75 -6.83 5.05
CA VAL A 12 -7.11 -5.62 4.30
C VAL A 12 -8.55 -5.74 3.82
N TYR A 13 -9.32 -4.67 3.99
CA TYR A 13 -10.73 -4.60 3.63
C TYR A 13 -10.99 -3.42 2.69
N LYS A 14 -11.95 -3.57 1.79
CA LYS A 14 -12.51 -2.45 1.03
C LYS A 14 -13.52 -1.71 1.90
N GLY A 15 -13.43 -0.39 1.93
CA GLY A 15 -14.37 0.50 2.58
C GLY A 15 -14.78 1.64 1.66
N GLN A 16 -15.71 2.46 2.14
CA GLN A 16 -16.13 3.68 1.47
C GLN A 16 -16.41 4.75 2.53
N PHE A 17 -15.91 5.96 2.33
CA PHE A 17 -16.29 7.11 3.16
C PHE A 17 -17.70 7.61 2.79
N ALA A 18 -18.28 8.45 3.65
CA ALA A 18 -19.64 8.99 3.45
C ALA A 18 -19.77 9.85 2.17
N ASP A 19 -18.67 10.40 1.68
CA ASP A 19 -18.59 11.16 0.43
C ASP A 19 -18.47 10.27 -0.83
N GLY A 20 -18.43 8.94 -0.66
CA GLY A 20 -18.31 7.97 -1.73
C GLY A 20 -16.87 7.55 -2.08
N LEU A 21 -15.85 8.13 -1.44
CA LEU A 21 -14.46 7.77 -1.70
C LEU A 21 -14.16 6.34 -1.24
N GLU A 22 -13.74 5.47 -2.18
CA GLU A 22 -13.32 4.10 -1.88
C GLU A 22 -11.95 4.06 -1.21
N VAL A 23 -11.81 3.22 -0.17
CA VAL A 23 -10.59 3.10 0.63
C VAL A 23 -10.19 1.64 0.87
N ALA A 24 -8.90 1.42 1.12
CA ALA A 24 -8.37 0.16 1.61
C ALA A 24 -8.01 0.29 3.10
N VAL A 25 -8.65 -0.53 3.94
CA VAL A 25 -8.53 -0.51 5.39
C VAL A 25 -7.68 -1.70 5.82
N LYS A 26 -6.42 -1.45 6.20
CA LYS A 26 -5.49 -2.46 6.71
C LYS A 26 -5.58 -2.50 8.24
N ARG A 27 -6.15 -3.57 8.78
CA ARG A 27 -6.21 -3.84 10.22
C ARG A 27 -4.98 -4.66 10.60
N LEU A 28 -4.09 -4.07 11.40
CA LEU A 28 -2.86 -4.73 11.81
C LEU A 28 -3.15 -5.81 12.87
N ALA A 29 -2.46 -6.94 12.79
CA ALA A 29 -2.63 -8.01 13.76
C ALA A 29 -2.23 -7.55 15.17
N SER A 30 -3.10 -7.80 16.17
CA SER A 30 -2.91 -7.34 17.55
C SER A 30 -1.83 -8.13 18.32
N HIS A 31 -1.43 -9.29 17.82
CA HIS A 31 -0.66 -10.29 18.58
C HIS A 31 0.86 -10.09 18.61
N SER A 32 1.38 -8.88 18.38
CA SER A 32 2.82 -8.65 18.44
C SER A 32 3.17 -7.19 18.71
N GLY A 33 4.23 -6.96 19.50
CA GLY A 33 4.87 -5.63 19.58
C GLY A 33 5.33 -5.12 18.21
N GLN A 34 5.52 -6.05 17.26
CA GLN A 34 5.78 -5.77 15.86
C GLN A 34 4.67 -4.93 15.21
N GLY A 35 3.38 -5.21 15.49
CA GLY A 35 2.26 -4.41 14.96
C GLY A 35 2.27 -2.94 15.42
N PHE A 36 2.75 -2.65 16.63
CA PHE A 36 2.92 -1.26 17.09
C PHE A 36 4.09 -0.56 16.41
N THR A 37 5.24 -1.24 16.27
CA THR A 37 6.40 -0.70 15.57
C THR A 37 6.09 -0.44 14.10
N GLU A 38 5.39 -1.36 13.43
CA GLU A 38 4.94 -1.21 12.05
C GLU A 38 3.94 -0.07 11.91
N PHE A 39 2.93 0.00 12.78
CA PHE A 39 1.99 1.11 12.80
C PHE A 39 2.70 2.45 12.93
N LYS A 40 3.61 2.58 13.91
CA LYS A 40 4.36 3.81 14.14
C LYS A 40 5.25 4.16 12.94
N ASN A 41 5.94 3.18 12.36
CA ASN A 41 6.78 3.39 11.19
C ASN A 41 5.94 3.83 9.98
N GLU A 42 4.85 3.13 9.67
CA GLU A 42 3.97 3.45 8.54
C GLU A 42 3.35 4.84 8.74
N VAL A 43 2.82 5.17 9.92
CA VAL A 43 2.25 6.50 10.19
C VAL A 43 3.30 7.61 10.13
N GLN A 44 4.49 7.42 10.72
CA GLN A 44 5.51 8.47 10.76
C GLN A 44 6.21 8.69 9.41
N LEU A 45 6.43 7.62 8.65
CA LEU A 45 7.09 7.67 7.35
C LEU A 45 6.08 8.02 6.27
N ILE A 46 5.04 7.22 6.08
CA ILE A 46 4.15 7.31 4.91
C ILE A 46 3.32 8.59 4.95
N ALA A 47 2.88 9.07 6.12
CA ALA A 47 2.14 10.34 6.20
C ALA A 47 2.94 11.55 5.70
N LYS A 48 4.28 11.46 5.62
CA LYS A 48 5.18 12.52 5.12
C LYS A 48 5.63 12.30 3.67
N LEU A 49 5.22 11.19 3.07
CA LEU A 49 5.60 10.81 1.71
C LEU A 49 4.40 11.05 0.81
N GLN A 50 4.53 12.00 -0.11
CA GLN A 50 3.51 12.31 -1.11
C GLN A 50 4.13 12.23 -2.48
N HIS A 51 3.73 11.23 -3.25
CA HIS A 51 4.24 10.98 -4.60
C HIS A 51 3.22 10.17 -5.39
N SER A 52 3.06 10.45 -6.68
CA SER A 52 2.08 9.79 -7.56
C SER A 52 2.32 8.28 -7.73
N ASN A 53 3.55 7.82 -7.49
CA ASN A 53 3.93 6.41 -7.52
C ASN A 53 4.11 5.78 -6.13
N LEU A 54 3.53 6.39 -5.08
CA LEU A 54 3.44 5.79 -3.74
C LEU A 54 1.98 5.78 -3.30
N VAL A 55 1.54 4.66 -2.71
CA VAL A 55 0.18 4.53 -2.19
C VAL A 55 -0.02 5.51 -1.03
N ARG A 56 -1.05 6.36 -1.14
CA ARG A 56 -1.33 7.41 -0.19
C ARG A 56 -2.04 6.86 1.05
N LEU A 57 -1.44 7.09 2.22
CA LEU A 57 -2.10 6.94 3.51
C LEU A 57 -3.04 8.13 3.71
N LEU A 58 -4.34 7.85 3.84
CA LEU A 58 -5.40 8.84 4.06
C LEU A 58 -5.61 9.12 5.55
N GLY A 59 -5.35 8.14 6.40
CA GLY A 59 -5.49 8.28 7.84
C GLY A 59 -5.15 6.99 8.58
N CYS A 60 -5.27 7.05 9.90
CA CYS A 60 -5.06 5.91 10.77
C CYS A 60 -5.98 6.00 11.99
N CYS A 61 -6.27 4.85 12.59
CA CYS A 61 -6.90 4.76 13.90
C CYS A 61 -6.02 3.91 14.82
N SER A 62 -5.82 4.37 16.05
CA SER A 62 -5.16 3.64 17.12
C SER A 62 -6.07 3.73 18.35
N GLN A 63 -6.86 2.71 18.59
CA GLN A 63 -7.78 2.64 19.73
C GLN A 63 -7.59 1.31 20.44
N GLU A 64 -7.18 1.35 21.71
CA GLU A 64 -6.88 0.16 22.51
C GLU A 64 -5.89 -0.78 21.77
N GLU A 65 -6.31 -2.00 21.47
CA GLU A 65 -5.50 -2.98 20.74
C GLU A 65 -5.56 -2.79 19.21
N GLU A 66 -6.56 -2.06 18.73
CA GLU A 66 -6.83 -1.84 17.30
C GLU A 66 -5.89 -0.81 16.70
N LYS A 67 -5.22 -1.23 15.62
CA LYS A 67 -4.34 -0.39 14.81
C LYS A 67 -4.75 -0.53 13.37
N ILE A 68 -5.31 0.54 12.81
CA ILE A 68 -5.91 0.55 11.48
C ILE A 68 -5.23 1.62 10.65
N LEU A 69 -4.86 1.27 9.43
CA LEU A 69 -4.33 2.18 8.43
C LEU A 69 -5.31 2.25 7.27
N VAL A 70 -5.62 3.47 6.83
CA VAL A 70 -6.58 3.72 5.76
C VAL A 70 -5.82 4.30 4.57
N TYR A 71 -5.80 3.56 3.47
CA TYR A 71 -5.16 3.95 2.22
C TYR A 71 -6.21 4.29 1.17
N GLU A 72 -5.78 4.98 0.12
CA GLU A 72 -6.55 5.00 -1.12
C GLU A 72 -6.78 3.58 -1.65
N TYR A 73 -7.95 3.35 -2.23
CA TYR A 73 -8.24 2.07 -2.88
C TYR A 73 -7.63 2.04 -4.28
N LEU A 74 -6.86 0.99 -4.58
CA LEU A 74 -6.31 0.74 -5.91
C LEU A 74 -7.19 -0.29 -6.65
N PRO A 75 -7.93 0.09 -7.69
CA PRO A 75 -8.92 -0.79 -8.32
C PRO A 75 -8.30 -2.00 -9.03
N ASN A 76 -7.05 -1.87 -9.47
CA ASN A 76 -6.33 -2.92 -10.20
C ASN A 76 -5.60 -3.92 -9.27
N LYS A 77 -5.71 -3.79 -7.94
CA LYS A 77 -4.98 -4.65 -6.99
C LYS A 77 -3.45 -4.55 -7.18
N SER A 78 -2.72 -5.49 -6.59
CA SER A 78 -1.26 -5.63 -6.71
C SER A 78 -0.83 -6.16 -8.07
N LEU A 79 0.43 -5.93 -8.42
CA LEU A 79 1.00 -6.36 -9.70
C LEU A 79 1.13 -7.89 -9.75
N ASP A 80 1.33 -8.55 -8.60
CA ASP A 80 1.26 -10.02 -8.48
C ASP A 80 -0.01 -10.60 -9.13
N SER A 81 -1.14 -9.89 -9.01
CA SER A 81 -2.43 -10.37 -9.50
C SER A 81 -2.53 -10.37 -11.03
N PHE A 82 -1.65 -9.65 -11.73
CA PHE A 82 -1.51 -9.70 -13.19
C PHE A 82 -0.36 -10.61 -13.62
N ILE A 83 0.74 -10.63 -12.85
CA ILE A 83 1.90 -11.45 -13.19
C ILE A 83 1.56 -12.93 -13.10
N PHE A 84 0.83 -13.38 -12.07
CA PHE A 84 0.60 -14.81 -11.82
C PHE A 84 -0.71 -15.36 -12.40
N ASP A 85 -1.55 -14.52 -13.00
CA ASP A 85 -2.78 -14.91 -13.69
C ASP A 85 -2.54 -14.82 -15.21
N GLU A 86 -2.62 -15.94 -15.92
CA GLU A 86 -2.30 -16.00 -17.36
C GLU A 86 -3.21 -15.09 -18.21
N ASN A 87 -4.49 -14.99 -17.86
CA ASN A 87 -5.45 -14.17 -18.60
C ASN A 87 -5.16 -12.68 -18.39
N LYS A 88 -4.80 -12.29 -17.15
CA LYS A 88 -4.44 -10.91 -16.85
C LYS A 88 -3.05 -10.53 -17.32
N ARG A 89 -2.11 -11.48 -17.37
CA ARG A 89 -0.77 -11.26 -17.93
C ARG A 89 -0.85 -10.82 -19.38
N ALA A 90 -1.82 -11.34 -20.15
CA ALA A 90 -2.08 -10.92 -21.52
C ALA A 90 -2.51 -9.45 -21.65
N LEU A 91 -2.97 -8.81 -20.56
CA LEU A 91 -3.30 -7.37 -20.51
C LEU A 91 -2.06 -6.49 -20.28
N LEU A 92 -0.91 -7.07 -19.94
CA LEU A 92 0.35 -6.36 -19.72
C LEU A 92 1.18 -6.36 -21.01
N ASP A 93 0.79 -5.53 -21.97
CA ASP A 93 1.63 -5.28 -23.14
C ASP A 93 2.95 -4.58 -22.75
N TRP A 94 3.90 -4.54 -23.68
CA TRP A 94 5.23 -3.95 -23.44
C TRP A 94 5.16 -2.48 -23.02
N SER A 95 4.23 -1.71 -23.57
CA SER A 95 4.06 -0.29 -23.24
C SER A 95 3.59 -0.14 -21.78
N ARG A 96 2.61 -0.97 -21.38
CA ARG A 96 2.09 -1.00 -20.02
C ARG A 96 3.14 -1.45 -19.01
N LEU A 97 3.91 -2.48 -19.35
CA LEU A 97 5.02 -2.98 -18.52
C LEU A 97 6.08 -1.90 -18.32
N LEU A 98 6.50 -1.21 -19.38
CA LEU A 98 7.46 -0.11 -19.30
C LEU A 98 6.94 1.01 -18.39
N SER A 99 5.68 1.41 -18.56
CA SER A 99 5.05 2.43 -17.71
C SER A 99 5.02 2.04 -16.22
N ILE A 100 4.74 0.77 -15.91
CA ILE A 100 4.77 0.24 -14.54
C ILE A 100 6.20 0.31 -13.98
N ILE A 101 7.21 -0.13 -14.75
CA ILE A 101 8.61 -0.12 -14.34
C ILE A 101 9.09 1.32 -14.07
N GLU A 102 8.78 2.25 -14.97
CA GLU A 102 9.09 3.68 -14.81
C GLU A 102 8.44 4.25 -13.55
N GLY A 103 7.17 3.93 -13.31
CA GLY A 103 6.46 4.35 -12.10
C GLY A 103 7.13 3.84 -10.81
N ILE A 104 7.50 2.55 -10.77
CA ILE A 104 8.22 1.96 -9.63
C ILE A 104 9.57 2.66 -9.43
N ALA A 105 10.33 2.88 -10.51
CA ALA A 105 11.62 3.55 -10.47
C ALA A 105 11.50 5.00 -9.95
N HIS A 106 10.50 5.75 -10.40
CA HIS A 106 10.22 7.10 -9.91
C HIS A 106 9.84 7.10 -8.42
N GLY A 107 8.98 6.18 -7.98
CA GLY A 107 8.62 6.02 -6.58
C GLY A 107 9.83 5.74 -5.68
N LEU A 108 10.69 4.81 -6.09
CA LEU A 108 11.92 4.48 -5.36
C LEU A 108 12.93 5.64 -5.39
N ASN A 109 13.10 6.30 -6.53
CA ASN A 109 13.99 7.45 -6.65
C ASN A 109 13.52 8.59 -5.73
N TYR A 110 12.21 8.83 -5.66
CA TYR A 110 11.63 9.76 -4.70
C TYR A 110 11.99 9.36 -3.27
N LEU A 111 11.73 8.11 -2.87
CA LEU A 111 12.07 7.63 -1.51
C LEU A 111 13.55 7.85 -1.17
N HIS A 112 14.46 7.50 -2.08
CA HIS A 112 15.90 7.52 -1.83
C HIS A 112 16.53 8.93 -1.90
N LYS A 113 16.10 9.77 -2.84
CA LYS A 113 16.81 11.02 -3.18
C LYS A 113 16.03 12.29 -2.87
N HIS A 114 14.70 12.27 -3.03
CA HIS A 114 13.88 13.48 -2.98
C HIS A 114 13.01 13.57 -1.73
N SER A 115 12.75 12.45 -1.05
CA SER A 115 12.04 12.47 0.22
C SER A 115 12.93 13.07 1.31
N ARG A 116 12.32 13.86 2.20
CA ARG A 116 13.03 14.48 3.34
C ARG A 116 13.67 13.44 4.26
N LEU A 117 13.11 12.24 4.33
CA LEU A 117 13.52 11.18 5.25
C LEU A 117 14.52 10.18 4.64
N ARG A 118 14.73 10.19 3.32
CA ARG A 118 15.59 9.24 2.59
C ARG A 118 15.32 7.78 2.98
N VAL A 119 14.12 7.32 2.65
CA VAL A 119 13.58 6.04 3.12
C VAL A 119 14.08 4.89 2.26
N ILE A 120 14.51 3.79 2.90
CA ILE A 120 14.77 2.50 2.23
C ILE A 120 13.52 1.63 2.38
N HIS A 121 12.92 1.19 1.27
CA HIS A 121 11.66 0.44 1.28
C HIS A 121 11.75 -0.92 1.98
N ARG A 122 12.83 -1.67 1.73
CA ARG A 122 13.16 -3.01 2.30
C ARG A 122 12.24 -4.19 1.95
N ASP A 123 11.02 -3.95 1.48
CA ASP A 123 10.08 -5.03 1.09
C ASP A 123 9.49 -4.80 -0.32
N LEU A 124 10.34 -4.40 -1.28
CA LEU A 124 9.88 -4.19 -2.65
C LEU A 124 9.60 -5.54 -3.33
N LYS A 125 8.35 -5.75 -3.75
CA LYS A 125 7.87 -6.94 -4.44
C LYS A 125 6.72 -6.59 -5.40
N PRO A 126 6.41 -7.46 -6.37
CA PRO A 126 5.23 -7.29 -7.24
C PRO A 126 3.92 -7.34 -6.46
#